data_AF-A0A412G6V9-F1
#
_entry.id   AF-A0A412G6V9-F1
#
_cell.length_a   1.000
_cell.length_b   1.000
_cell.length_c   1.000
_cell.angle_alpha   90.00
_cell.angle_beta   90.00
_cell.angle_gamma   90.00
#
_symmetry.space_group_name_H-M   'P 1'
#
loop_
_entity.id
_entity.type
_entity.pdbx_description
1 polymer ?
#
loop_
_entity_poly.entity_id
_entity_poly.type
_entity_poly.pdbx_seq_one_letter_code
_entity_poly.pdbx_strand_id
1 'polypeptide(L)'
;MKAWWKQPYINRLQWILEHYEWFGFSEKEGLVVLMIEYLNTCQIAITPALLEQKTGLTKEALDQALSVLCAKKYLELKAGRSSVSFSLDGLYSADTAKSQKAMEQPVFDLFEGEFGRPLNSNELMTLQDWVSRYDSSVLVKVLKEASMYQKLNFAYMQRILSEWQRKGWIGPDGREVRNHESG
;
A
#
# COMPACT_ATOMS: atom_id res chain seq x y z
N MET A 1 -13.48 -7.33 -0.40
CA MET A 1 -12.03 -7.52 -0.65
C MET A 1 -11.28 -6.81 0.46
N LYS A 2 -10.09 -7.29 0.88
CA LYS A 2 -9.24 -6.51 1.80
C LYS A 2 -8.70 -5.30 1.02
N ALA A 3 -8.78 -4.11 1.60
CA ALA A 3 -8.19 -2.90 1.02
C ALA A 3 -6.69 -3.11 0.79
N TRP A 4 -6.20 -2.84 -0.43
CA TRP A 4 -4.80 -3.11 -0.81
C TRP A 4 -3.81 -2.31 0.05
N TRP A 5 -4.16 -1.08 0.45
CA TRP A 5 -3.34 -0.22 1.29
C TRP A 5 -3.24 -0.68 2.75
N LYS A 6 -4.03 -1.68 3.16
CA LYS A 6 -3.96 -2.28 4.51
C LYS A 6 -3.06 -3.51 4.57
N GLN A 7 -2.39 -3.84 3.48
CA GLN A 7 -1.49 -4.99 3.43
C GLN A 7 -0.16 -4.64 4.13
N PRO A 8 0.43 -5.57 4.91
CA PRO A 8 1.59 -5.29 5.76
C PRO A 8 2.87 -4.93 4.98
N TYR A 9 2.88 -5.20 3.67
CA TYR A 9 4.01 -4.93 2.78
C TYR A 9 3.85 -3.63 1.99
N ILE A 10 2.74 -2.91 2.16
CA ILE A 10 2.54 -1.60 1.51
C ILE A 10 3.07 -0.51 2.43
N ASN A 11 4.10 0.20 1.97
CA ASN A 11 4.53 1.43 2.60
C ASN A 11 3.62 2.58 2.16
N ARG A 12 2.60 2.84 2.97
CA ARG A 12 1.60 3.89 2.77
C ARG A 12 2.20 5.29 2.63
N LEU A 13 3.25 5.60 3.39
CA LEU A 13 3.92 6.91 3.35
C LEU A 13 4.69 7.10 2.04
N GLN A 14 5.47 6.09 1.64
CA GLN A 14 6.18 6.09 0.35
C GLN A 14 5.18 6.25 -0.81
N TRP A 15 4.08 5.50 -0.77
CA TRP A 15 3.06 5.58 -1.79
C TRP A 15 2.43 6.97 -1.92
N ILE A 16 2.14 7.65 -0.80
CA ILE A 16 1.64 9.03 -0.82
C ILE A 16 2.67 9.96 -1.47
N LEU A 17 3.96 9.79 -1.20
CA LEU A 17 5.03 10.63 -1.76
C LEU A 17 5.22 10.41 -3.26
N GLU A 18 5.13 9.18 -3.73
CA GLU A 18 5.24 8.83 -5.15
C GLU A 18 4.10 9.38 -5.99
N HIS A 19 2.93 9.56 -5.39
CA HIS A 19 1.71 9.99 -6.06
C HIS A 19 1.20 11.33 -5.53
N TYR A 20 2.09 12.12 -4.92
CA TYR A 20 1.73 13.33 -4.19
C TYR A 20 0.98 14.35 -5.05
N GLU A 21 1.29 14.37 -6.36
CA GLU A 21 0.66 15.23 -7.36
C GLU A 21 -0.82 14.89 -7.62
N TRP A 22 -1.30 13.71 -7.24
CA TRP A 22 -2.71 13.31 -7.45
C TRP A 22 -3.68 13.97 -6.49
N PHE A 23 -3.21 14.35 -5.30
CA PHE A 23 -4.07 14.79 -4.20
C PHE A 23 -4.31 16.30 -4.17
N GLY A 24 -3.51 17.08 -4.92
CA GLY A 24 -3.62 18.54 -4.96
C GLY A 24 -3.55 19.17 -3.57
N PHE A 25 -2.62 18.70 -2.73
CA PHE A 25 -2.41 19.24 -1.40
C PHE A 25 -1.76 20.62 -1.44
N SER A 26 -2.16 21.50 -0.52
CA SER A 26 -1.31 22.62 -0.13
C SER A 26 -0.10 22.13 0.69
N GLU A 27 0.93 22.97 0.83
CA GLU A 27 2.13 22.67 1.64
C GLU A 27 1.76 22.21 3.06
N LYS A 28 0.76 22.86 3.66
CA LYS A 28 0.28 22.56 5.02
C LYS A 28 -0.53 21.26 5.06
N GLU A 29 -1.41 21.05 4.09
CA GLU A 29 -2.24 19.83 4.00
C GLU A 29 -1.39 18.58 3.89
N GLY A 30 -0.40 18.58 2.98
CA GLY A 30 0.43 17.40 2.79
C GLY A 30 1.37 17.15 3.95
N LEU A 31 1.91 18.19 4.60
CA LEU A 31 2.65 18.03 5.85
C LEU A 31 1.80 17.34 6.93
N VAL A 32 0.55 17.76 7.10
CA VAL A 32 -0.38 17.16 8.06
C VAL A 32 -0.69 15.71 7.70
N VAL A 33 -0.94 15.41 6.42
CA VAL A 33 -1.17 14.03 5.93
C VAL A 33 0.03 13.13 6.23
N LEU A 34 1.24 13.55 5.85
CA LEU A 34 2.47 12.78 6.06
C LEU A 34 2.72 12.55 7.56
N MET A 35 2.49 13.58 8.39
CA MET A 35 2.64 13.46 9.84
C MET A 35 1.63 12.48 10.44
N ILE A 36 0.35 12.54 10.03
CA ILE A 36 -0.69 11.60 10.48
C ILE A 36 -0.33 10.17 10.07
N GLU A 37 0.11 9.95 8.83
CA GLU A 37 0.49 8.63 8.33
C GLU A 37 1.70 8.06 9.09
N TYR A 38 2.72 8.90 9.32
CA TYR A 38 3.88 8.53 10.12
C TYR A 38 3.50 8.12 11.54
N LEU A 39 2.69 8.94 12.24
CA LEU A 39 2.25 8.65 13.61
C LEU A 39 1.40 7.38 13.69
N ASN A 40 0.53 7.16 12.69
CA ASN A 40 -0.26 5.92 12.57
C ASN A 40 0.64 4.70 12.37
N THR A 41 1.69 4.81 11.56
CA THR A 41 2.67 3.73 11.33
C THR A 41 3.42 3.38 12.62
N CYS A 42 3.77 4.39 13.43
CA CYS A 42 4.39 4.20 14.75
C CYS A 42 3.39 3.77 15.85
N GLN A 43 2.10 3.62 15.54
CA GLN A 43 1.02 3.35 16.51
C GLN A 43 0.95 4.38 17.66
N ILE A 44 1.32 5.63 17.37
CA ILE A 44 1.27 6.73 18.34
C ILE A 44 -0.13 7.34 18.33
N ALA A 45 -0.71 7.52 19.51
CA ALA A 45 -2.01 8.19 19.64
C ALA A 45 -1.91 9.64 19.14
N ILE A 46 -2.71 9.97 18.13
CA ILE A 46 -2.72 11.29 17.51
C ILE A 46 -3.63 12.22 18.31
N THR A 47 -3.08 13.35 18.74
CA THR A 47 -3.83 14.45 19.34
C THR A 47 -3.56 15.74 18.55
N PRO A 48 -4.51 16.68 18.48
CA PRO A 48 -4.28 17.98 17.83
C PRO A 48 -3.05 18.70 18.38
N ALA A 49 -2.85 18.68 19.70
CA ALA A 49 -1.68 19.26 20.35
C ALA A 49 -0.35 18.63 19.90
N LEU A 50 -0.32 17.31 19.68
CA LEU A 50 0.86 16.63 19.15
C LEU A 50 1.12 17.03 17.70
N LEU A 51 0.07 17.15 16.89
CA LEU A 51 0.21 17.61 15.50
C LEU A 51 0.70 19.05 15.43
N GLU A 52 0.18 19.95 16.26
CA GLU A 52 0.67 21.34 16.36
C GLU A 52 2.17 21.36 16.71
N GLN A 53 2.59 20.59 17.72
CA GLN A 53 3.98 20.51 18.13
C GLN A 53 4.91 19.97 17.03
N LYS A 54 4.47 18.92 16.31
CA LYS A 54 5.29 18.24 15.30
C LYS A 54 5.32 18.97 13.95
N THR A 55 4.23 19.63 13.58
CA THR A 55 4.12 20.35 12.31
C THR A 55 4.55 21.81 12.42
N GLY A 56 4.59 22.38 13.63
CA GLY A 56 4.88 23.80 13.86
C GLY A 56 3.76 24.73 13.38
N LEU A 57 2.59 24.18 13.01
CA LEU A 57 1.43 24.96 12.60
C LEU A 57 0.70 25.54 13.81
N THR A 58 0.09 26.72 13.62
CA THR A 58 -0.86 27.23 14.61
C THR A 58 -2.12 26.36 14.61
N LYS A 59 -2.84 26.36 15.73
CA LYS A 59 -4.10 25.63 15.86
C LYS A 59 -5.08 25.96 14.73
N GLU A 60 -5.21 27.23 14.37
CA GLU A 60 -6.11 27.69 13.31
C GLU A 60 -5.71 27.13 11.94
N ALA A 61 -4.40 27.11 11.64
CA ALA A 61 -3.89 26.57 10.40
C ALA A 61 -4.04 25.05 10.33
N LEU A 62 -3.85 24.36 11.46
CA LEU A 62 -4.06 22.91 11.56
C LEU A 62 -5.55 22.57 11.37
N ASP A 63 -6.45 23.25 12.08
CA ASP A 63 -7.89 23.03 11.99
C ASP A 63 -8.41 23.28 10.57
N GLN A 64 -7.90 24.32 9.89
CA GLN A 64 -8.20 24.57 8.49
C GLN A 64 -7.73 23.44 7.58
N ALA A 65 -6.49 22.95 7.75
CA ALA A 65 -5.96 21.85 6.97
C ALA A 65 -6.77 20.55 7.19
N LEU A 66 -7.06 20.20 8.45
CA LEU A 66 -7.88 19.04 8.79
C LEU A 66 -9.29 19.15 8.19
N SER A 67 -9.91 20.34 8.25
CA SER A 67 -11.23 20.59 7.67
C SER A 67 -11.24 20.37 6.15
N VAL A 68 -10.24 20.89 5.43
CA VAL A 68 -10.11 20.69 3.98
C VAL A 68 -9.89 19.21 3.64
N LEU A 69 -9.04 18.50 4.39
CA LEU A 69 -8.80 17.07 4.17
C LEU A 69 -10.05 16.21 4.42
N CYS A 70 -10.86 16.57 5.43
CA CYS A 70 -12.16 15.95 5.67
C CYS A 70 -13.15 16.24 4.53
N ALA A 71 -13.20 17.49 4.04
CA ALA A 71 -14.06 17.88 2.92
C ALA A 71 -13.70 17.15 1.62
N LYS A 72 -12.40 16.94 1.37
CA LYS A 72 -11.88 16.13 0.26
C LYS A 72 -12.13 14.62 0.43
N LYS A 73 -12.70 14.17 1.56
CA LYS A 73 -12.88 12.77 1.96
C LYS A 73 -11.58 11.97 2.06
N TYR A 74 -10.45 12.65 2.20
CA TYR A 74 -9.13 12.04 2.34
C TYR A 74 -8.84 11.64 3.78
N LEU A 75 -9.32 12.46 4.72
CA LEU A 75 -9.22 12.22 6.15
C LEU A 75 -10.60 11.93 6.73
N GLU A 76 -10.67 10.91 7.57
CA GLU A 76 -11.84 10.57 8.37
C GLU A 76 -11.47 10.59 9.86
N LEU A 77 -12.21 11.36 10.64
CA LEU A 77 -12.06 11.45 12.09
C LEU A 77 -13.03 10.48 12.76
N LYS A 78 -12.52 9.41 13.35
CA LYS A 78 -13.33 8.43 14.08
C LYS A 78 -13.24 8.71 15.58
N ALA A 79 -14.33 9.19 16.15
CA ALA A 79 -14.46 9.40 17.58
C ALA A 79 -14.55 8.04 18.30
N GLY A 80 -13.51 7.72 19.07
CA GLY A 80 -13.51 6.59 20.00
C GLY A 80 -14.02 7.00 21.38
N ARG A 81 -14.08 6.02 22.30
CA ARG A 81 -14.55 6.24 23.69
C ARG A 81 -13.71 7.23 24.49
N SER A 82 -12.44 7.45 24.12
CA SER A 82 -11.51 8.31 24.89
C SER A 82 -10.48 9.04 24.02
N SER A 83 -10.52 8.86 22.69
CA SER A 83 -9.58 9.49 21.76
C SER A 83 -10.21 9.63 20.37
N VAL A 84 -9.72 10.60 19.60
CA VAL A 84 -10.05 10.74 18.18
C VAL A 84 -8.99 9.99 17.39
N SER A 85 -9.41 9.09 16.51
CA SER A 85 -8.51 8.40 15.58
C SER A 85 -8.59 9.04 14.20
N PHE A 86 -7.43 9.26 13.58
CA PHE A 86 -7.29 9.93 12.30
C PHE A 86 -6.99 8.89 11.22
N SER A 87 -7.97 8.66 10.34
CA SER A 87 -7.90 7.64 9.30
C SER A 87 -7.71 8.29 7.93
N LEU A 88 -6.63 7.92 7.24
CA LEU A 88 -6.32 8.36 5.87
C LEU A 88 -6.78 7.36 4.79
N ASP A 89 -7.59 6.35 5.16
CA ASP A 89 -8.15 5.35 4.21
C ASP A 89 -8.83 6.00 2.98
N GLY A 90 -9.34 7.22 3.14
CA GLY A 90 -9.92 8.03 2.07
C GLY A 90 -8.96 8.29 0.90
N LEU A 91 -7.68 8.54 1.18
CA LEU A 91 -6.66 8.80 0.16
C LEU A 91 -6.47 7.64 -0.81
N TYR A 92 -6.59 6.41 -0.29
CA TYR A 92 -6.33 5.19 -1.05
C TYR A 92 -7.59 4.62 -1.70
N SER A 93 -8.76 5.00 -1.20
CA SER A 93 -10.05 4.56 -1.73
C SER A 93 -10.63 5.52 -2.78
N ALA A 94 -10.18 6.78 -2.80
CA ALA A 94 -10.49 7.74 -3.84
C ALA A 94 -9.78 7.35 -5.16
N ASP A 95 -10.57 7.03 -6.19
CA ASP A 95 -10.12 6.55 -7.52
C ASP A 95 -9.41 5.19 -7.55
N THR A 96 -10.19 4.13 -7.43
CA THR A 96 -9.79 2.73 -7.70
C THR A 96 -9.18 2.51 -9.09
N ALA A 97 -9.47 3.35 -10.07
CA ALA A 97 -8.88 3.28 -11.42
C ALA A 97 -7.41 3.75 -11.47
N LYS A 98 -7.00 4.71 -10.62
CA LYS A 98 -5.58 5.13 -10.50
C LYS A 98 -4.79 4.18 -9.61
N SER A 99 -5.48 3.60 -8.63
CA SER A 99 -4.95 2.62 -7.69
C SER A 99 -4.38 1.35 -8.33
N GLN A 100 -4.85 0.95 -9.52
CA GLN A 100 -4.36 -0.24 -10.20
C GLN A 100 -2.93 -0.05 -10.76
N LYS A 101 -2.59 1.17 -11.20
CA LYS A 101 -1.22 1.58 -11.57
C LYS A 101 -0.31 1.70 -10.35
N ALA A 102 -0.89 2.19 -9.26
CA ALA A 102 -0.24 2.38 -7.98
C ALA A 102 0.08 1.06 -7.24
N MET A 103 -0.50 -0.07 -7.68
CA MET A 103 -0.19 -1.43 -7.20
C MET A 103 1.01 -2.06 -7.91
N GLU A 104 1.41 -1.55 -9.08
CA GLU A 104 2.52 -2.11 -9.84
C GLU A 104 3.85 -1.79 -9.15
N GLN A 105 4.05 -0.52 -8.77
CA GLN A 105 5.28 0.00 -8.15
C GLN A 105 5.70 -0.73 -6.86
N PRO A 106 4.79 -0.96 -5.88
CA PRO A 106 5.15 -1.70 -4.67
C PRO A 106 5.59 -3.15 -4.93
N VAL A 107 5.05 -3.80 -5.97
CA VAL A 107 5.44 -5.18 -6.33
C VAL A 107 6.85 -5.20 -6.91
N PHE A 108 7.23 -4.22 -7.74
CA PHE A 108 8.59 -4.11 -8.25
C PHE A 108 9.60 -3.92 -7.11
N ASP A 109 9.34 -2.97 -6.21
CA ASP A 109 10.21 -2.69 -5.05
C ASP A 109 10.37 -3.92 -4.13
N LEU A 110 9.28 -4.66 -3.89
CA LEU A 110 9.29 -5.89 -3.12
C LEU A 110 10.20 -6.95 -3.74
N PHE A 111 10.11 -7.13 -5.06
CA PHE A 111 10.98 -8.06 -5.78
C PHE A 111 12.43 -7.59 -5.71
N GLU A 112 12.74 -6.32 -6.00
CA GLU A 112 14.12 -5.81 -5.93
C GLU A 112 14.72 -5.93 -4.52
N GLY A 113 13.92 -5.68 -3.48
CA GLY A 113 14.33 -5.84 -2.09
C GLY A 113 14.69 -7.28 -1.73
N GLU A 114 13.85 -8.25 -2.11
CA GLU A 114 14.12 -9.67 -1.87
C GLU A 114 15.27 -10.21 -2.74
N PHE A 115 15.44 -9.68 -3.96
CA PHE A 115 16.57 -10.02 -4.84
C PHE A 115 17.89 -9.36 -4.39
N GLY A 116 17.83 -8.33 -3.55
CA GLY A 116 18.99 -7.55 -3.10
C GLY A 116 19.68 -6.76 -4.22
N ARG A 117 19.00 -6.58 -5.36
CA ARG A 117 19.48 -5.86 -6.53
C ARG A 117 18.31 -5.38 -7.38
N PRO A 118 18.50 -4.34 -8.22
CA PRO A 118 17.51 -3.99 -9.22
C PRO A 118 17.27 -5.14 -10.20
N LEU A 119 16.04 -5.23 -10.70
CA LEU A 119 15.66 -6.19 -11.73
C LEU A 119 16.33 -5.83 -13.06
N ASN A 120 16.82 -6.83 -13.79
CA ASN A 120 17.30 -6.60 -15.15
C ASN A 120 16.13 -6.44 -16.13
N SER A 121 16.40 -5.98 -17.35
CA SER A 121 15.36 -5.69 -18.35
C SER A 121 14.43 -6.88 -18.65
N ASN A 122 14.94 -8.11 -18.63
CA ASN A 122 14.13 -9.31 -18.87
C ASN A 122 13.26 -9.65 -17.65
N GLU A 123 13.81 -9.51 -16.45
CA GLU A 123 13.09 -9.72 -15.20
C GLU A 123 11.96 -8.69 -15.02
N LEU A 124 12.23 -7.43 -15.33
CA LEU A 124 11.25 -6.35 -15.28
C LEU A 124 10.10 -6.57 -16.27
N MET A 125 10.40 -6.97 -17.51
CA MET A 125 9.39 -7.33 -18.50
C MET A 125 8.54 -8.51 -18.04
N THR A 126 9.18 -9.53 -17.43
CA THR A 126 8.46 -10.71 -16.90
C THR A 126 7.53 -10.31 -15.76
N LEU A 127 8.02 -9.49 -14.82
CA LEU A 127 7.21 -9.03 -13.69
C LEU A 127 6.06 -8.13 -14.13
N GLN A 128 6.28 -7.26 -15.12
CA GLN A 128 5.21 -6.43 -15.69
C GLN A 128 4.08 -7.27 -16.28
N ASP A 129 4.45 -8.30 -17.05
CA ASP A 129 3.50 -9.26 -17.59
C ASP A 129 2.77 -10.03 -16.48
N TRP A 130 3.45 -10.40 -15.39
CA TRP A 130 2.82 -11.02 -14.23
C TRP A 130 1.84 -10.10 -13.50
N VAL A 131 2.20 -8.83 -13.27
CA VAL A 131 1.34 -7.84 -12.63
C VAL A 131 0.05 -7.60 -13.44
N SER A 132 0.11 -7.74 -14.76
CA SER A 132 -1.08 -7.65 -15.62
C SER A 132 -2.00 -8.88 -15.53
N ARG A 133 -1.45 -10.05 -15.13
CA ARG A 133 -2.12 -11.36 -15.17
C ARG A 133 -2.50 -11.90 -13.81
N TYR A 134 -1.89 -11.43 -12.72
CA TYR A 134 -2.08 -11.95 -11.38
C TYR A 134 -2.27 -10.82 -10.38
N ASP A 135 -3.11 -11.05 -9.36
CA ASP A 135 -3.22 -10.11 -8.25
C ASP A 135 -1.88 -9.98 -7.51
N SER A 136 -1.52 -8.78 -7.08
CA SER A 136 -0.28 -8.52 -6.33
C SER A 136 -0.13 -9.43 -5.10
N SER A 137 -1.23 -9.82 -4.44
CA SER A 137 -1.19 -10.75 -3.32
C SER A 137 -0.70 -12.15 -3.70
N VAL A 138 -0.99 -12.62 -4.90
CA VAL A 138 -0.49 -13.89 -5.43
C VAL A 138 1.02 -13.79 -5.66
N LEU A 139 1.46 -12.71 -6.31
CA LEU A 139 2.87 -12.47 -6.62
C LEU A 139 3.74 -12.37 -5.35
N VAL A 140 3.25 -11.69 -4.31
CA VAL A 140 3.93 -11.61 -3.01
C VAL A 140 4.05 -12.99 -2.34
N LYS A 141 3.01 -13.83 -2.41
CA LYS A 141 3.07 -15.18 -1.82
C LYS A 141 4.06 -16.07 -2.58
N VAL A 142 4.09 -15.97 -3.90
CA VAL A 142 5.07 -16.68 -4.76
C VAL A 142 6.49 -16.25 -4.43
N LEU A 143 6.73 -14.94 -4.29
CA LEU A 143 8.03 -14.39 -3.91
C LEU A 143 8.49 -14.91 -2.54
N LYS A 144 7.60 -14.91 -1.54
CA LYS A 144 7.88 -15.47 -0.21
C LYS A 144 8.20 -16.95 -0.25
N GLU A 145 7.44 -17.74 -1.01
CA GLU A 145 7.72 -19.18 -1.15
C GLU A 145 9.07 -19.42 -1.82
N ALA A 146 9.40 -18.66 -2.87
CA ALA A 146 10.71 -18.73 -3.51
C ALA A 146 11.87 -18.36 -2.56
N SER A 147 11.66 -17.35 -1.71
CA SER A 147 12.60 -16.92 -0.67
C SER A 147 12.79 -18.00 0.41
N MET A 148 11.69 -18.61 0.90
CA MET A 148 11.73 -19.70 1.88
C MET A 148 12.52 -20.93 1.39
N TYR A 149 12.40 -21.29 0.10
CA TYR A 149 13.16 -22.39 -0.48
C TYR A 149 14.56 -21.99 -0.97
N GLN A 150 15.01 -20.76 -0.71
CA GLN A 150 16.28 -20.20 -1.20
C GLN A 150 16.46 -20.33 -2.72
N LYS A 151 15.35 -20.31 -3.48
CA LYS A 151 15.31 -20.44 -4.94
C LYS A 151 14.71 -19.19 -5.56
N LEU A 152 15.39 -18.07 -5.31
CA LEU A 152 14.92 -16.74 -5.67
C LEU A 152 15.25 -16.43 -7.13
N ASN A 153 14.44 -16.97 -8.05
CA ASN A 153 14.54 -16.71 -9.48
C ASN A 153 13.17 -16.83 -10.18
N PHE A 154 13.01 -16.10 -11.28
CA PHE A 154 11.76 -16.05 -12.06
C PHE A 154 11.33 -17.40 -12.61
N ALA A 155 12.26 -18.29 -12.99
CA ALA A 155 11.91 -19.62 -13.49
C ALA A 155 11.26 -20.50 -12.41
N TYR A 156 11.72 -20.41 -11.16
CA TYR A 156 11.13 -21.12 -10.05
C TYR A 156 9.77 -20.55 -9.67
N MET A 157 9.68 -19.22 -9.57
CA MET A 157 8.42 -18.52 -9.30
C MET A 157 7.35 -18.81 -10.37
N GLN A 158 7.72 -18.88 -11.65
CA GLN A 158 6.82 -19.29 -12.74
C GLN A 158 6.27 -20.71 -12.54
N ARG A 159 7.09 -21.65 -12.02
CA ARG A 159 6.64 -23.02 -11.72
C ARG A 159 5.63 -23.03 -10.57
N ILE A 160 5.84 -22.21 -9.54
CA ILE A 160 4.89 -22.06 -8.42
C ILE A 160 3.55 -21.54 -8.96
N LEU A 161 3.57 -20.47 -9.76
CA LEU A 161 2.37 -19.90 -10.38
C LEU A 161 1.60 -20.93 -11.21
N SER A 162 2.30 -21.68 -12.07
CA SER A 162 1.68 -22.74 -12.88
C SER A 162 1.10 -23.87 -12.04
N GLU A 163 1.79 -24.29 -10.99
CA GLU A 163 1.30 -25.32 -10.06
C GLU A 163 0.06 -24.87 -9.30
N TRP A 164 0.03 -23.61 -8.86
CA TRP A 164 -1.13 -23.05 -8.14
C TRP A 164 -2.35 -22.89 -9.05
N GLN A 165 -2.14 -22.50 -10.30
CA GLN A 165 -3.21 -22.48 -11.31
C GLN A 165 -3.74 -23.89 -11.60
N ARG A 166 -2.84 -24.88 -11.72
CA ARG A 166 -3.22 -26.30 -11.90
C ARG A 166 -4.00 -26.85 -10.71
N LYS A 167 -3.65 -26.45 -9.49
CA LYS A 167 -4.34 -26.84 -8.25
C LYS A 167 -5.65 -26.09 -8.00
N GLY A 168 -5.99 -25.09 -8.84
CA GLY A 168 -7.17 -24.27 -8.68
C GLY A 168 -7.09 -23.25 -7.55
N TRP A 169 -5.88 -22.94 -7.07
CA TRP A 169 -5.65 -21.90 -6.06
C TRP A 169 -5.69 -20.49 -6.66
N ILE A 170 -5.37 -20.38 -7.95
CA ILE A 170 -5.51 -19.16 -8.74
C ILE A 170 -6.55 -19.42 -9.83
N GLY A 171 -7.54 -18.54 -9.94
CA GLY A 171 -8.54 -18.56 -10.99
C GLY A 171 -7.96 -18.21 -12.36
N PRO A 172 -8.69 -18.47 -13.45
CA PRO A 172 -8.26 -18.09 -14.80
C PRO A 172 -8.13 -16.57 -14.97
N ASP A 173 -8.70 -15.78 -14.07
CA ASP A 173 -8.61 -14.33 -13.98
C ASP A 173 -7.42 -13.83 -13.14
N GLY A 174 -6.52 -14.73 -12.70
CA GLY A 174 -5.33 -14.36 -11.94
C GLY A 174 -5.55 -14.09 -10.46
N ARG A 175 -6.78 -14.30 -9.99
CA ARG A 175 -7.18 -14.02 -8.61
C ARG A 175 -7.08 -15.25 -7.74
N GLU A 176 -6.78 -15.06 -6.47
CA GLU A 176 -6.79 -16.16 -5.52
C GLU A 176 -8.21 -16.69 -5.29
N VAL A 177 -8.39 -18.00 -5.45
CA VAL A 177 -9.64 -18.69 -5.14
C VAL A 177 -9.68 -18.89 -3.63
N ARG A 178 -10.59 -18.17 -2.95
CA ARG A 178 -10.78 -18.20 -1.49
C ARG A 178 -11.23 -19.57 -1.00
N ASN A 179 -10.35 -20.56 -0.93
CA ASN A 179 -10.61 -21.89 -0.35
C ASN A 179 -9.33 -22.55 0.20
N HIS A 180 -8.39 -21.78 0.77
CA HIS A 180 -7.25 -22.38 1.48
C HIS A 180 -6.74 -21.51 2.64
N GLU A 181 -7.59 -21.29 3.64
CA GLU A 181 -7.13 -21.20 5.04
C GLU A 181 -7.52 -22.52 5.71
N SER A 182 -6.67 -23.54 5.61
CA SER A 182 -6.67 -24.73 6.48
C SER A 182 -5.41 -25.54 6.20
N GLY A 183 -4.56 -25.67 7.23
CA GLY A 183 -3.31 -26.43 7.22
C GLY A 183 -2.22 -25.73 7.99
#